data_AF-W6MLA8-F1
#
_entry.id   AF-W6MLA8-F1
#
_cell.length_a   1.000
_cell.length_b   1.000
_cell.length_c   1.000
_cell.angle_alpha   90.00
_cell.angle_beta   90.00
_cell.angle_gamma   90.00
#
_symmetry.space_group_name_H-M   'P 1'
#
loop_
_entity.id
_entity.type
_entity.pdbx_description
1 polymer ?
#
loop_
_entity_poly.entity_id
_entity_poly.type
_entity_poly.pdbx_seq_one_letter_code
_entity_poly.pdbx_strand_id
1 'polypeptide(L)'
;MSYSQVHSALLQVLMQAGSIPVETLGNLAVELMASGLPEDEQVSETPAMVLEQCVVAINMRLHYMDLSIRQKRDQLTGEKQLTLVNQTADESIKLATQFTPNEVKAINEIVDYIFDEGNSSEERYSITSSKAIALIRKNTTKSTDQADSFLKGLYYQGWLDHQKEYIPATRMLAELGPMLIQRFGVRSPENTEGLISTCAGCEEILTLGPKCFNNDCHVRFHPQCLKHFFAVRSDGKCPNRNCDEVWDVTPENLTHLATIGPPGIVIPWERVT
;
A
#
# COMPACT_ATOMS: atom_id res chain seq x y z
N MET A 1 28.21 -4.15 -6.39
CA MET A 1 28.64 -3.13 -5.40
C MET A 1 28.81 -3.79 -4.04
N SER A 2 29.90 -3.50 -3.30
CA SER A 2 30.04 -3.94 -1.91
C SER A 2 29.17 -3.09 -0.98
N TYR A 3 28.61 -3.69 0.07
CA TYR A 3 27.81 -2.96 1.07
C TYR A 3 28.64 -1.86 1.74
N SER A 4 28.05 -0.67 1.92
CA SER A 4 28.72 0.57 2.36
C SER A 4 27.80 1.42 3.24
N GLN A 5 28.31 2.54 3.77
CA GLN A 5 27.51 3.48 4.56
C GLN A 5 26.31 4.06 3.79
N VAL A 6 26.42 4.21 2.46
CA VAL A 6 25.30 4.63 1.60
C VAL A 6 24.13 3.64 1.73
N HIS A 7 24.42 2.34 1.68
CA HIS A 7 23.41 1.29 1.82
C HIS A 7 22.74 1.33 3.20
N SER A 8 23.52 1.55 4.26
CA SER A 8 22.99 1.71 5.62
C SER A 8 22.08 2.94 5.75
N ALA A 9 22.51 4.08 5.18
CA ALA A 9 21.74 5.32 5.21
C ALA A 9 20.40 5.17 4.46
N LEU A 10 20.41 4.60 3.25
CA LEU A 10 19.19 4.34 2.48
C LEU A 10 18.22 3.42 3.24
N LEU A 11 18.74 2.36 3.87
CA LEU A 11 17.92 1.47 4.70
C LEU A 11 17.33 2.19 5.92
N GLN A 12 18.10 3.04 6.59
CA GLN A 12 17.61 3.83 7.73
C GLN A 12 16.48 4.77 7.34
N VAL A 13 16.60 5.47 6.20
CA VAL A 13 15.52 6.34 5.71
C VAL A 13 14.27 5.50 5.41
N LEU A 14 14.43 4.34 4.76
CA LEU A 14 13.31 3.44 4.47
C LEU A 14 12.61 2.93 5.73
N MET A 15 13.36 2.56 6.76
CA MET A 15 12.82 2.10 8.04
C MET A 15 12.03 3.20 8.78
N GLN A 16 12.42 4.47 8.62
CA GLN A 16 11.74 5.60 9.27
C GLN A 16 10.45 6.01 8.54
N ALA A 17 10.49 6.05 7.20
CA ALA A 17 9.36 6.48 6.37
C ALA A 17 8.31 5.38 6.13
N GLY A 18 8.69 4.11 6.27
CA GLY A 18 7.80 2.96 6.00
C GLY A 18 7.71 2.62 4.51
N SER A 19 7.41 3.60 3.67
CA SER A 19 7.53 3.50 2.21
C SER A 19 7.98 4.82 1.59
N ILE A 20 8.73 4.75 0.49
CA ILE A 20 9.34 5.93 -0.16
C ILE A 20 9.23 5.80 -1.68
N PRO A 21 8.86 6.85 -2.43
CA PRO A 21 8.91 6.83 -3.89
C PRO A 21 10.28 6.43 -4.43
N VAL A 22 10.28 5.58 -5.47
CA VAL A 22 11.51 5.09 -6.14
C VAL A 22 12.39 6.26 -6.60
N GLU A 23 11.78 7.30 -7.17
CA GLU A 23 12.51 8.49 -7.63
C GLU A 23 13.21 9.22 -6.47
N THR A 24 12.50 9.46 -5.36
CA THR A 24 13.04 10.12 -4.17
C THR A 24 14.24 9.36 -3.60
N LEU A 25 14.11 8.04 -3.43
CA LEU A 25 15.20 7.23 -2.87
C LEU A 25 16.37 7.09 -3.84
N GLY A 26 16.11 7.12 -5.15
CA GLY A 26 17.15 7.08 -6.18
C GLY A 26 17.97 8.36 -6.22
N ASN A 27 17.32 9.52 -6.14
CA ASN A 27 18.01 10.81 -6.06
C ASN A 27 18.89 10.87 -4.80
N LEU A 28 18.36 10.45 -3.65
CA LEU A 28 19.14 10.36 -2.42
C LEU A 28 20.32 9.39 -2.55
N ALA A 29 20.16 8.26 -3.23
CA ALA A 29 21.25 7.31 -3.45
C ALA A 29 22.39 7.92 -4.25
N VAL A 30 22.07 8.70 -5.30
CA VAL A 30 23.07 9.44 -6.10
C VAL A 30 23.77 10.50 -5.26
N GLU A 31 23.04 11.30 -4.49
CA GLU A 31 23.59 12.33 -3.61
C GLU A 31 24.57 11.75 -2.57
N LEU A 32 24.19 10.62 -1.95
CA LEU A 32 25.03 9.94 -0.97
C LEU A 32 26.28 9.30 -1.59
N MET A 33 26.18 8.78 -2.82
CA MET A 33 27.36 8.26 -3.52
C MET A 33 28.30 9.39 -3.96
N ALA A 34 27.76 10.47 -4.51
CA ALA A 34 28.53 11.63 -4.95
C ALA A 34 29.30 12.27 -3.78
N SER A 35 28.74 12.26 -2.57
CA SER A 35 29.41 12.78 -1.36
C SER A 35 30.69 12.02 -0.99
N GLY A 36 30.91 10.81 -1.52
CA GLY A 36 32.11 10.01 -1.32
C GLY A 36 33.13 10.07 -2.47
N LEU A 37 32.83 10.82 -3.54
CA LEU A 37 33.70 10.96 -4.71
C LEU A 37 34.57 12.24 -4.60
N PRO A 38 35.74 12.27 -5.28
CA PRO A 38 36.47 13.50 -5.54
C PRO A 38 35.60 14.57 -6.24
N GLU A 39 35.88 15.85 -6.04
CA GLU A 39 35.07 16.96 -6.60
C GLU A 39 34.96 16.96 -8.14
N ASP A 40 35.91 16.33 -8.83
CA ASP A 40 35.97 16.20 -10.28
C ASP A 40 35.32 14.92 -10.84
N GLU A 41 34.89 14.00 -9.97
CA GLU A 41 34.18 12.78 -10.35
C GLU A 41 32.67 12.89 -10.09
N GLN A 42 31.87 12.28 -10.97
CA GLN A 42 30.42 12.23 -10.86
C GLN A 42 29.92 10.80 -11.00
N VAL A 43 28.78 10.53 -10.39
CA VAL A 43 28.04 9.28 -10.59
C VAL A 43 27.56 9.24 -12.04
N SER A 44 28.05 8.27 -12.80
CA SER A 44 27.77 8.14 -14.24
C SER A 44 26.40 7.52 -14.53
N GLU A 45 25.91 6.70 -13.60
CA GLU A 45 24.66 5.97 -13.70
C GLU A 45 23.45 6.84 -13.33
N THR A 46 22.30 6.50 -13.92
CA THR A 46 21.04 7.17 -13.58
C THR A 46 20.59 6.83 -12.15
N PRO A 47 19.79 7.70 -11.48
CA PRO A 47 19.27 7.43 -10.15
C PRO A 47 18.56 6.07 -10.01
N ALA A 48 17.82 5.65 -11.06
CA ALA A 48 17.15 4.36 -11.08
C ALA A 48 18.13 3.18 -11.07
N MET A 49 19.19 3.23 -11.88
CA MET A 49 20.22 2.18 -11.93
C MET A 49 21.02 2.11 -10.63
N VAL A 50 21.38 3.26 -10.07
CA VAL A 50 22.09 3.35 -8.78
C VAL A 50 21.24 2.72 -7.67
N LEU A 51 19.96 3.09 -7.62
CA LEU A 51 19.04 2.54 -6.63
C LEU A 51 18.85 1.03 -6.78
N GLU A 52 18.69 0.53 -8.00
CA GLU A 52 18.57 -0.91 -8.26
C GLU A 52 19.78 -1.68 -7.72
N GLN A 53 21.00 -1.19 -8.00
CA GLN A 53 22.23 -1.79 -7.48
C GLN A 53 22.29 -1.74 -5.94
N CYS A 54 21.90 -0.62 -5.33
CA CYS A 54 21.81 -0.48 -3.87
C CYS A 54 20.81 -1.47 -3.26
N VAL A 55 19.61 -1.57 -3.84
CA VAL A 55 18.55 -2.47 -3.36
C VAL A 55 19.01 -3.93 -3.43
N VAL A 56 19.67 -4.34 -4.52
CA VAL A 56 20.26 -5.69 -4.62
C VAL A 56 21.28 -5.93 -3.51
N ALA A 57 22.21 -4.99 -3.30
CA ALA A 57 23.23 -5.10 -2.26
C ALA A 57 22.66 -5.13 -0.83
N ILE A 58 21.61 -4.34 -0.56
CA ILE A 58 20.90 -4.35 0.73
C ILE A 58 20.15 -5.67 0.92
N ASN A 59 19.38 -6.12 -0.08
CA ASN A 59 18.59 -7.35 0.02
C ASN A 59 19.46 -8.60 0.26
N MET A 60 20.67 -8.66 -0.33
CA MET A 60 21.62 -9.74 -0.03
C MET A 60 22.00 -9.81 1.46
N ARG A 61 22.05 -8.66 2.16
CA ARG A 61 22.32 -8.61 3.61
C ARG A 61 21.07 -8.91 4.45
N LEU A 62 19.92 -8.41 4.00
CA LEU A 62 18.65 -8.59 4.69
C LEU A 62 18.12 -10.03 4.63
N HIS A 63 18.56 -10.82 3.65
CA HIS A 63 18.13 -12.21 3.45
C HIS A 63 18.23 -13.08 4.71
N TYR A 64 19.29 -12.93 5.52
CA TYR A 64 19.48 -13.72 6.74
C TYR A 64 18.49 -13.38 7.87
N MET A 65 17.78 -12.26 7.75
CA MET A 65 16.77 -11.80 8.70
C MET A 65 15.36 -11.95 8.13
N ASP A 66 15.20 -12.65 7.01
CA ASP A 66 13.94 -12.77 6.27
C ASP A 66 13.32 -11.39 5.94
N LEU A 67 14.16 -10.37 5.75
CA LEU A 67 13.72 -9.03 5.36
C LEU A 67 14.04 -8.82 3.87
N SER A 68 13.24 -7.99 3.19
CA SER A 68 13.59 -7.49 1.86
C SER A 68 12.95 -6.15 1.57
N ILE A 69 13.65 -5.30 0.86
CA ILE A 69 13.07 -4.15 0.18
C ILE A 69 12.30 -4.67 -1.04
N ARG A 70 11.02 -4.31 -1.12
CA ARG A 70 10.12 -4.62 -2.24
C ARG A 70 9.56 -3.34 -2.83
N GLN A 71 9.34 -3.37 -4.14
CA GLN A 71 8.62 -2.32 -4.83
C GLN A 71 7.13 -2.63 -4.82
N LYS A 72 6.32 -1.65 -4.44
CA LYS A 72 4.87 -1.67 -4.51
C LYS A 72 4.37 -0.39 -5.15
N ARG A 73 3.19 -0.42 -5.74
CA ARG A 73 2.56 0.79 -6.26
C ARG A 73 1.58 1.32 -5.22
N ASP A 74 1.68 2.61 -4.96
CA ASP A 74 0.73 3.27 -4.09
C ASP A 74 -0.66 3.31 -4.75
N GLN A 75 -1.71 2.88 -4.02
CA GLN A 75 -3.04 2.78 -4.60
C GLN A 75 -3.73 4.14 -4.77
N LEU A 76 -3.25 5.16 -4.05
CA LEU A 76 -3.80 6.51 -4.12
C LEU A 76 -3.09 7.34 -5.20
N THR A 77 -1.77 7.45 -5.13
CA THR A 77 -0.98 8.27 -6.06
C THR A 77 -0.64 7.54 -7.35
N GLY A 78 -0.59 6.21 -7.31
CA GLY A 78 -0.08 5.42 -8.41
C GLY A 78 1.43 5.35 -8.48
N GLU A 79 2.19 6.00 -7.60
CA GLU A 79 3.63 6.03 -7.71
C GLU A 79 4.25 4.69 -7.28
N LYS A 80 5.38 4.33 -7.90
CA LYS A 80 6.18 3.19 -7.43
C LYS A 80 6.89 3.60 -6.15
N GLN A 81 6.65 2.89 -5.07
CA GLN A 81 7.30 3.06 -3.79
C GLN A 81 8.12 1.81 -3.44
N LEU A 82 9.20 2.00 -2.70
CA LEU A 82 9.93 0.94 -2.03
C LEU A 82 9.49 0.87 -0.58
N THR A 83 9.40 -0.34 -0.04
CA THR A 83 9.07 -0.59 1.37
C THR A 83 9.84 -1.80 1.86
N LEU A 84 10.20 -1.81 3.13
CA LEU A 84 10.86 -2.94 3.78
C LEU A 84 9.79 -3.92 4.25
N VAL A 85 9.81 -5.15 3.74
CA VAL A 85 8.88 -6.20 4.16
C VAL A 85 9.59 -7.30 4.92
N ASN A 86 8.92 -7.77 5.96
CA ASN A 86 9.27 -9.03 6.61
C ASN A 86 8.60 -10.20 5.88
N GLN A 87 9.41 -11.16 5.43
CA GLN A 87 9.02 -12.36 4.68
C GLN A 87 8.59 -13.51 5.61
N THR A 88 8.87 -13.44 6.91
CA THR A 88 8.35 -14.43 7.85
C THR A 88 6.83 -14.33 8.00
N ALA A 89 6.22 -15.50 8.19
CA ALA A 89 4.77 -15.66 8.30
C ALA A 89 4.21 -15.31 9.70
N ASP A 90 5.04 -15.09 10.72
CA ASP A 90 4.53 -14.86 12.08
C ASP A 90 4.26 -13.37 12.32
N GLU A 91 3.06 -12.97 11.97
CA GLU A 91 2.64 -11.57 11.79
C GLU A 91 2.38 -10.84 13.11
N SER A 92 2.16 -11.60 14.19
CA SER A 92 2.13 -11.08 15.56
C SER A 92 3.46 -10.41 15.95
N ILE A 93 4.58 -10.88 15.36
CA ILE A 93 5.93 -10.38 15.64
C ILE A 93 6.18 -9.03 14.95
N LYS A 94 5.59 -8.76 13.78
CA LYS A 94 5.91 -7.56 12.97
C LYS A 94 5.59 -6.27 13.72
N LEU A 95 4.41 -6.19 14.32
CA LEU A 95 3.98 -5.03 15.11
C LEU A 95 4.55 -5.06 16.55
N ALA A 96 4.78 -6.25 17.13
CA ALA A 96 5.28 -6.39 18.50
C ALA A 96 6.70 -5.84 18.71
N THR A 97 7.47 -5.62 17.66
CA THR A 97 8.81 -5.01 17.76
C THR A 97 8.78 -3.49 17.99
N GLN A 98 7.70 -2.81 17.62
CA GLN A 98 7.59 -1.34 17.67
C GLN A 98 6.52 -0.84 18.64
N PHE A 99 5.54 -1.69 18.95
CA PHE A 99 4.36 -1.32 19.71
C PHE A 99 4.21 -2.18 20.96
N THR A 100 3.70 -1.58 22.03
CA THR A 100 3.28 -2.32 23.23
C THR A 100 2.14 -3.30 22.91
N PRO A 101 1.93 -4.36 23.70
CA PRO A 101 0.84 -5.32 23.43
C PRO A 101 -0.55 -4.67 23.30
N ASN A 102 -0.82 -3.63 24.09
CA ASN A 102 -2.07 -2.88 24.04
C ASN A 102 -2.19 -2.03 22.77
N GLU A 103 -1.09 -1.47 22.27
CA GLU A 103 -1.05 -0.76 20.99
C GLU A 103 -1.20 -1.72 19.81
N VAL A 104 -0.55 -2.89 19.84
CA VAL A 104 -0.75 -3.95 18.84
C VAL A 104 -2.22 -4.35 18.78
N LYS A 105 -2.86 -4.53 19.94
CA LYS A 105 -4.29 -4.82 20.01
C LYS A 105 -5.14 -3.69 19.41
N ALA A 106 -4.80 -2.42 19.68
CA ALA A 106 -5.47 -1.28 19.08
C ALA A 106 -5.33 -1.24 17.55
N ILE A 107 -4.12 -1.51 17.03
CA ILE A 107 -3.86 -1.57 15.59
C ILE A 107 -4.65 -2.71 14.95
N ASN A 108 -4.68 -3.89 15.57
CA ASN A 108 -5.48 -5.01 15.08
C ASN A 108 -6.98 -4.68 15.05
N GLU A 109 -7.54 -4.03 16.08
CA GLU A 109 -8.94 -3.60 16.04
C GLU A 109 -9.20 -2.52 14.96
N ILE A 110 -8.22 -1.67 14.64
CA ILE A 110 -8.31 -0.74 13.50
C ILE A 110 -8.34 -1.51 12.17
N VAL A 111 -7.45 -2.49 12.00
CA VAL A 111 -7.41 -3.37 10.82
C VAL A 111 -8.73 -4.13 10.68
N ASP A 112 -9.25 -4.68 11.77
CA ASP A 112 -10.54 -5.39 11.79
C ASP A 112 -11.68 -4.47 11.38
N TYR A 113 -11.68 -3.22 11.86
CA TYR A 113 -12.68 -2.26 11.43
C TYR A 113 -12.54 -1.90 9.94
N ILE A 114 -11.32 -1.69 9.45
CA ILE A 114 -11.06 -1.33 8.05
C ILE A 114 -11.48 -2.45 7.08
N PHE A 115 -11.27 -3.72 7.44
CA PHE A 115 -11.46 -4.86 6.53
C PHE A 115 -12.75 -5.65 6.77
N ASP A 116 -13.39 -5.52 7.93
CA ASP A 116 -14.61 -6.25 8.31
C ASP A 116 -15.72 -5.30 8.77
N GLU A 117 -15.69 -4.80 10.01
CA GLU A 117 -16.84 -4.09 10.62
C GLU A 117 -17.29 -2.84 9.85
N GLY A 118 -16.33 -2.06 9.36
CA GLY A 118 -16.55 -0.84 8.58
C GLY A 118 -16.60 -1.09 7.07
N ASN A 119 -16.29 -2.31 6.65
CA ASN A 119 -16.18 -2.74 5.26
C ASN A 119 -17.41 -3.57 4.85
N SER A 120 -18.60 -3.06 5.14
CA SER A 120 -19.87 -3.64 4.71
C SER A 120 -19.93 -3.82 3.19
N SER A 121 -21.08 -4.20 2.61
CA SER A 121 -21.29 -4.37 1.17
C SER A 121 -20.82 -3.21 0.26
N GLU A 122 -20.40 -2.07 0.82
CA GLU A 122 -19.85 -0.91 0.13
C GLU A 122 -18.35 -0.99 -0.22
N GLU A 123 -17.58 -1.95 0.30
CA GLU A 123 -16.14 -2.10 0.02
C GLU A 123 -15.34 -0.82 0.33
N ARG A 124 -15.55 -0.29 1.54
CA ARG A 124 -15.08 1.04 1.94
C ARG A 124 -13.59 1.09 2.29
N TYR A 125 -13.05 0.04 2.92
CA TYR A 125 -11.64 -0.04 3.35
C TYR A 125 -11.07 1.23 4.03
N SER A 126 -11.82 1.83 4.96
CA SER A 126 -11.40 3.06 5.66
C SER A 126 -11.93 3.16 7.08
N ILE A 127 -11.36 4.08 7.85
CA ILE A 127 -11.77 4.40 9.21
C ILE A 127 -11.73 5.91 9.48
N THR A 128 -12.77 6.44 10.11
CA THR A 128 -12.78 7.85 10.55
C THR A 128 -11.84 8.08 11.74
N SER A 129 -11.27 9.28 11.86
CA SER A 129 -10.40 9.66 12.98
C SER A 129 -11.08 9.42 14.33
N SER A 130 -12.36 9.79 14.47
CA SER A 130 -13.12 9.60 15.71
C SER A 130 -13.25 8.14 16.11
N LYS A 131 -13.52 7.24 15.15
CA LYS A 131 -13.63 5.80 15.42
C LYS A 131 -12.27 5.19 15.74
N ALA A 132 -11.22 5.55 15.00
CA ALA A 132 -9.86 5.08 15.27
C ALA A 132 -9.36 5.51 16.66
N ILE A 133 -9.57 6.77 17.04
CA ILE A 133 -9.24 7.30 18.38
C ILE A 133 -10.01 6.54 19.47
N ALA A 134 -11.30 6.23 19.25
CA ALA A 134 -12.08 5.45 20.20
C ALA A 134 -11.52 4.03 20.40
N LEU A 135 -11.11 3.35 19.32
CA LEU A 135 -10.48 2.02 19.40
C LEU A 135 -9.11 2.06 20.10
N ILE A 136 -8.31 3.09 19.86
CA ILE A 136 -7.02 3.28 20.54
C ILE A 136 -7.25 3.48 22.05
N ARG A 137 -8.21 4.31 22.44
CA ARG A 137 -8.53 4.56 23.85
C ARG A 137 -9.19 3.38 24.54
N LYS A 138 -9.91 2.53 23.81
CA LYS A 138 -10.49 1.30 24.35
C LYS A 138 -9.41 0.30 24.79
N ASN A 139 -8.30 0.25 24.04
CA ASN A 139 -7.24 -0.75 24.26
C ASN A 139 -6.04 -0.20 25.04
N THR A 140 -5.92 1.12 25.19
CA THR A 140 -4.78 1.78 25.83
C THR A 140 -5.23 2.75 26.92
N THR A 141 -4.31 3.19 27.78
CA THR A 141 -4.57 4.24 28.79
C THR A 141 -4.38 5.66 28.25
N LYS A 142 -4.29 5.83 26.92
CA LYS A 142 -4.03 7.13 26.28
C LYS A 142 -5.24 8.07 26.43
N SER A 143 -4.96 9.35 26.70
CA SER A 143 -5.96 10.42 26.56
C SER A 143 -6.39 10.57 25.09
N THR A 144 -7.42 11.38 24.82
CA THR A 144 -7.85 11.69 23.45
C THR A 144 -6.70 12.26 22.61
N ASP A 145 -5.95 13.22 23.14
CA ASP A 145 -4.85 13.86 22.40
C ASP A 145 -3.68 12.90 22.18
N GLN A 146 -3.40 12.03 23.15
CA GLN A 146 -2.37 11.00 23.01
C GLN A 146 -2.78 9.92 21.99
N ALA A 147 -4.06 9.58 21.93
CA ALA A 147 -4.60 8.64 20.95
C ALA A 147 -4.58 9.24 19.54
N ASP A 148 -4.93 10.51 19.38
CA ASP A 148 -4.80 11.24 18.10
C ASP A 148 -3.33 11.32 17.65
N SER A 149 -2.42 11.63 18.58
CA SER A 149 -0.96 11.64 18.30
C SER A 149 -0.45 10.26 17.88
N PHE A 150 -0.93 9.18 18.53
CA PHE A 150 -0.60 7.81 18.16
C PHE A 150 -1.13 7.46 16.75
N LEU A 151 -2.37 7.83 16.45
CA LEU A 151 -2.98 7.63 15.12
C LEU A 151 -2.19 8.36 14.02
N LYS A 152 -1.82 9.62 14.26
CA LYS A 152 -0.92 10.38 13.37
C LYS A 152 0.44 9.71 13.23
N GLY A 153 0.95 9.11 14.30
CA GLY A 153 2.17 8.29 14.26
C GLY A 153 2.06 7.11 13.30
N LEU A 154 0.93 6.39 13.28
CA LEU A 154 0.68 5.33 12.31
C LEU A 154 0.68 5.84 10.86
N TYR A 155 0.13 7.03 10.65
CA TYR A 155 0.19 7.71 9.35
C TYR A 155 1.63 8.05 8.94
N TYR A 156 2.39 8.73 9.79
CA TYR A 156 3.77 9.12 9.48
C TYR A 156 4.72 7.93 9.29
N GLN A 157 4.43 6.79 9.93
CA GLN A 157 5.19 5.54 9.76
C GLN A 157 4.73 4.73 8.54
N GLY A 158 3.78 5.23 7.75
CA GLY A 158 3.30 4.61 6.52
C GLY A 158 2.35 3.43 6.73
N TRP A 159 1.83 3.19 7.94
CA TRP A 159 0.82 2.15 8.17
C TRP A 159 -0.54 2.56 7.61
N LEU A 160 -0.88 3.84 7.73
CA LEU A 160 -2.11 4.41 7.19
C LEU A 160 -1.78 5.59 6.28
N ASP A 161 -2.61 5.84 5.30
CA ASP A 161 -2.67 7.12 4.57
C ASP A 161 -3.93 7.86 5.02
N HIS A 162 -3.99 9.17 4.78
CA HIS A 162 -5.10 10.01 5.22
C HIS A 162 -5.52 10.99 4.14
N GLN A 163 -6.81 10.89 3.76
CA GLN A 163 -7.49 11.95 3.02
C GLN A 163 -8.58 12.57 3.88
N LYS A 164 -9.83 12.12 3.69
CA LYS A 164 -10.97 12.45 4.55
C LYS A 164 -11.11 11.46 5.71
N GLU A 165 -10.72 10.22 5.44
CA GLU A 165 -10.66 9.12 6.38
C GLU A 165 -9.28 8.46 6.24
N TYR A 166 -8.89 7.68 7.25
CA TYR A 166 -7.68 6.87 7.18
C TYR A 166 -7.93 5.63 6.34
N ILE A 167 -6.98 5.30 5.46
CA ILE A 167 -6.98 4.12 4.60
C ILE A 167 -5.68 3.34 4.79
N PRO A 168 -5.61 2.05 4.42
CA PRO A 168 -4.35 1.31 4.38
C PRO A 168 -3.33 2.00 3.47
N ALA A 169 -2.16 2.30 4.00
CA ALA A 169 -1.04 2.78 3.18
C ALA A 169 -0.27 1.61 2.56
N THR A 170 0.61 1.94 1.61
CA THR A 170 1.43 0.98 0.86
C THR A 170 2.18 -0.02 1.76
N ARG A 171 2.76 0.45 2.87
CA ARG A 171 3.49 -0.42 3.81
C ARG A 171 2.58 -1.48 4.43
N MET A 172 1.39 -1.10 4.91
CA MET A 172 0.45 -2.04 5.53
C MET A 172 0.08 -3.17 4.56
N LEU A 173 -0.26 -2.81 3.32
CA LEU A 173 -0.63 -3.79 2.29
C LEU A 173 0.55 -4.68 1.88
N ALA A 174 1.77 -4.13 1.86
CA ALA A 174 2.97 -4.87 1.52
C ALA A 174 3.41 -5.83 2.63
N GLU A 175 3.37 -5.37 3.88
CA GLU A 175 3.87 -6.13 5.04
C GLU A 175 2.84 -7.11 5.59
N LEU A 176 1.56 -6.74 5.58
CA LEU A 176 0.46 -7.51 6.18
C LEU A 176 -0.42 -8.21 5.14
N GLY A 177 -0.13 -8.07 3.84
CA GLY A 177 -0.96 -8.66 2.77
C GLY A 177 -1.32 -10.14 2.97
N PRO A 178 -0.35 -11.04 3.24
CA PRO A 178 -0.64 -12.45 3.54
C PRO A 178 -1.60 -12.62 4.73
N MET A 179 -1.36 -11.92 5.85
CA MET A 179 -2.23 -11.88 7.02
C MET A 179 -3.66 -11.52 6.68
N LEU A 180 -3.83 -10.44 5.91
CA LEU A 180 -5.12 -9.90 5.55
C LEU A 180 -5.90 -10.92 4.72
N ILE A 181 -5.24 -11.56 3.76
CA ILE A 181 -5.84 -12.62 2.94
C ILE A 181 -6.21 -13.83 3.80
N GLN A 182 -5.32 -14.29 4.68
CA GLN A 182 -5.58 -15.44 5.53
C GLN A 182 -6.74 -15.18 6.50
N ARG A 183 -6.80 -13.97 7.06
CA ARG A 183 -7.75 -13.60 8.11
C ARG A 183 -9.14 -13.28 7.57
N PHE A 184 -9.21 -12.54 6.47
CA PHE A 184 -10.46 -11.97 5.96
C PHE A 184 -10.96 -12.66 4.68
N GLY A 185 -10.12 -13.48 4.04
CA GLY A 185 -10.47 -14.23 2.84
C GLY A 185 -10.62 -13.35 1.59
N VAL A 186 -10.20 -13.86 0.43
CA VAL A 186 -10.41 -13.17 -0.85
C VAL A 186 -11.83 -13.40 -1.35
N ARG A 187 -12.51 -12.30 -1.69
CA ARG A 187 -13.82 -12.31 -2.33
C ARG A 187 -13.69 -12.86 -3.74
N SER A 188 -14.42 -13.94 -4.03
CA SER A 188 -14.42 -14.61 -5.33
C SER A 188 -15.79 -15.25 -5.59
N PRO A 189 -16.08 -15.72 -6.82
CA PRO A 189 -17.27 -16.54 -7.09
C PRO A 189 -17.40 -17.74 -6.17
N GLU A 190 -16.28 -18.34 -5.76
CA GLU A 190 -16.21 -19.51 -4.89
C GLU A 190 -16.24 -19.16 -3.40
N ASN A 191 -15.92 -17.91 -3.04
CA ASN A 191 -15.91 -17.42 -1.67
C ASN A 191 -16.60 -16.05 -1.58
N THR A 192 -17.93 -16.07 -1.49
CA THR A 192 -18.77 -14.86 -1.41
C THR A 192 -18.65 -14.14 -0.06
N GLU A 193 -18.27 -14.86 0.98
CA GLU A 193 -18.04 -14.33 2.34
C GLU A 193 -16.67 -13.65 2.48
N GLY A 194 -15.79 -13.77 1.47
CA GLY A 194 -14.50 -13.10 1.47
C GLY A 194 -14.64 -11.58 1.54
N LEU A 195 -13.82 -10.95 2.38
CA LEU A 195 -13.86 -9.51 2.62
C LEU A 195 -12.70 -8.75 1.94
N ILE A 196 -11.73 -9.45 1.36
CA ILE A 196 -10.63 -8.85 0.60
C ILE A 196 -10.96 -8.79 -0.88
N SER A 197 -10.94 -7.58 -1.45
CA SER A 197 -11.03 -7.35 -2.88
C SER A 197 -9.64 -7.41 -3.51
N THR A 198 -9.54 -8.01 -4.69
CA THR A 198 -8.30 -8.09 -5.46
C THR A 198 -8.46 -7.45 -6.83
N CYS A 199 -7.35 -7.00 -7.40
CA CYS A 199 -7.33 -6.45 -8.75
C CYS A 199 -7.40 -7.57 -9.79
N ALA A 200 -8.33 -7.46 -10.75
CA ALA A 200 -8.41 -8.39 -11.88
C ALA A 200 -7.21 -8.30 -12.86
N GLY A 201 -6.34 -7.30 -12.72
CA GLY A 201 -5.15 -7.10 -13.55
C GLY A 201 -3.86 -7.65 -12.95
N CYS A 202 -3.59 -7.37 -11.66
CA CYS A 202 -2.35 -7.78 -10.99
C CYS A 202 -2.54 -8.79 -9.86
N GLU A 203 -3.79 -9.15 -9.53
CA GLU A 203 -4.18 -10.10 -8.48
C GLU A 203 -3.77 -9.68 -7.06
N GLU A 204 -3.24 -8.47 -6.87
CA GLU A 204 -2.92 -7.93 -5.54
C GLU A 204 -4.16 -7.37 -4.83
N ILE A 205 -4.08 -7.25 -3.50
CA ILE A 205 -5.11 -6.62 -2.65
C ILE A 205 -5.43 -5.22 -3.18
N LEU A 206 -6.71 -4.92 -3.26
CA LEU A 206 -7.25 -3.67 -3.77
C LEU A 206 -8.17 -3.08 -2.71
N THR A 207 -7.78 -1.92 -2.18
CA THR A 207 -8.55 -1.15 -1.19
C THR A 207 -9.04 0.18 -1.76
N LEU A 208 -8.50 0.59 -2.91
CA LEU A 208 -8.91 1.79 -3.63
C LEU A 208 -8.85 1.54 -5.14
N GLY A 209 -9.94 1.83 -5.84
CA GLY A 209 -9.98 1.75 -7.30
C GLY A 209 -11.39 1.56 -7.85
N PRO A 210 -11.54 1.63 -9.18
CA PRO A 210 -12.82 1.38 -9.86
C PRO A 210 -13.31 -0.06 -9.68
N LYS A 211 -14.63 -0.20 -9.54
CA LYS A 211 -15.37 -1.47 -9.59
C LYS A 211 -16.34 -1.51 -10.75
N CYS A 212 -16.77 -2.72 -11.12
CA CYS A 212 -17.78 -2.92 -12.15
C CYS A 212 -19.10 -2.19 -11.80
N PHE A 213 -19.79 -1.67 -12.81
CA PHE A 213 -21.10 -1.02 -12.65
C PHE A 213 -22.19 -1.99 -12.17
N ASN A 214 -22.07 -3.27 -12.52
CA ASN A 214 -22.90 -4.31 -11.95
C ASN A 214 -22.45 -4.58 -10.50
N ASN A 215 -23.31 -4.23 -9.54
CA ASN A 215 -23.04 -4.39 -8.11
C ASN A 215 -22.83 -5.84 -7.66
N ASP A 216 -23.36 -6.82 -8.41
CA ASP A 216 -23.17 -8.24 -8.15
C ASP A 216 -21.85 -8.77 -8.75
N CYS A 217 -21.18 -7.96 -9.59
CA CYS A 217 -19.93 -8.33 -10.21
C CYS A 217 -18.74 -8.05 -9.28
N HIS A 218 -17.86 -9.03 -9.16
CA HIS A 218 -16.70 -8.95 -8.27
C HIS A 218 -15.44 -8.38 -8.93
N VAL A 219 -15.55 -7.76 -10.11
CA VAL A 219 -14.38 -7.24 -10.83
C VAL A 219 -14.05 -5.84 -10.34
N ARG A 220 -12.80 -5.68 -9.89
CA ARG A 220 -12.20 -4.41 -9.51
C ARG A 220 -10.83 -4.26 -10.16
N PHE A 221 -10.39 -3.02 -10.36
CA PHE A 221 -9.04 -2.72 -10.85
C PHE A 221 -8.37 -1.63 -10.02
N HIS A 222 -7.06 -1.71 -9.83
CA HIS A 222 -6.31 -0.49 -9.52
C HIS A 222 -6.41 0.44 -10.74
N PRO A 223 -6.42 1.77 -10.56
CA PRO A 223 -6.54 2.73 -11.66
C PRO A 223 -5.58 2.46 -12.83
N GLN A 224 -4.30 2.17 -12.53
CA GLN A 224 -3.28 1.87 -13.53
C GLN A 224 -3.54 0.53 -14.20
N CYS A 225 -3.94 -0.48 -13.42
CA CYS A 225 -4.21 -1.82 -13.94
C CYS A 225 -5.40 -1.80 -14.90
N LEU A 226 -6.44 -1.00 -14.63
CA LEU A 226 -7.58 -0.81 -15.53
C LEU A 226 -7.12 -0.32 -16.91
N LYS A 227 -6.34 0.77 -16.92
CA LYS A 227 -5.81 1.38 -18.15
C LYS A 227 -4.99 0.37 -18.97
N HIS A 228 -4.07 -0.35 -18.33
CA HIS A 228 -3.23 -1.33 -19.02
C HIS A 228 -4.04 -2.53 -19.52
N PHE A 229 -5.01 -3.00 -18.73
CA PHE A 229 -5.82 -4.16 -19.09
C PHE A 229 -6.67 -3.90 -20.35
N PHE A 230 -7.37 -2.77 -20.40
CA PHE A 230 -8.22 -2.41 -21.54
C PHE A 230 -7.47 -1.77 -22.71
N ALA A 231 -6.24 -1.30 -22.51
CA ALA A 231 -5.34 -0.97 -23.62
C ALA A 231 -4.98 -2.21 -24.45
N VAL A 232 -4.85 -3.38 -23.81
CA VAL A 232 -4.61 -4.67 -24.49
C VAL A 232 -5.93 -5.31 -24.95
N ARG A 233 -7.00 -5.16 -24.18
CA ARG A 233 -8.34 -5.69 -24.48
C ARG A 233 -9.31 -4.57 -24.80
N SER A 234 -9.25 -4.09 -26.04
CA SER A 234 -10.04 -2.93 -26.48
C SER A 234 -11.53 -3.20 -26.70
N ASP A 235 -12.03 -4.41 -26.41
CA ASP A 235 -13.45 -4.75 -26.54
C ASP A 235 -14.30 -4.20 -25.39
N GLY A 236 -13.64 -3.68 -24.34
CA GLY A 236 -14.31 -3.08 -23.17
C GLY A 236 -15.08 -4.10 -22.32
N LYS A 237 -14.98 -5.40 -22.60
CA LYS A 237 -15.82 -6.40 -21.93
C LYS A 237 -15.31 -6.68 -20.53
N CYS A 238 -16.24 -6.80 -19.59
CA CYS A 238 -15.91 -7.25 -18.24
C CYS A 238 -15.19 -8.60 -18.28
N PRO A 239 -14.08 -8.79 -17.53
CA PRO A 239 -13.37 -10.07 -17.48
C PRO A 239 -14.15 -11.18 -16.78
N ASN A 240 -15.18 -10.84 -16.00
CA ASN A 240 -16.09 -11.83 -15.43
C ASN A 240 -17.03 -12.35 -16.53
N ARG A 241 -16.95 -13.66 -16.82
CA ARG A 241 -17.73 -14.33 -17.87
C ARG A 241 -19.24 -14.29 -17.64
N ASN A 242 -19.68 -14.06 -16.40
CA ASN A 242 -21.08 -13.94 -16.03
C ASN A 242 -21.54 -12.48 -15.96
N CYS A 243 -20.79 -11.55 -16.55
CA CYS A 243 -21.08 -10.12 -16.53
C CYS A 243 -20.94 -9.56 -17.95
N ASP A 244 -22.05 -9.03 -18.46
CA ASP A 244 -22.13 -8.43 -19.80
C ASP A 244 -21.85 -6.91 -19.79
N GLU A 245 -21.45 -6.35 -18.65
CA GLU A 245 -21.11 -4.94 -18.52
C GLU A 245 -19.92 -4.55 -19.41
N VAL A 246 -20.03 -3.36 -19.99
CA VAL A 246 -18.97 -2.75 -20.79
C VAL A 246 -18.28 -1.68 -19.95
N TRP A 247 -16.97 -1.79 -19.82
CA TRP A 247 -16.10 -0.83 -19.17
C TRP A 247 -15.74 0.27 -20.16
N ASP A 248 -16.28 1.47 -19.93
CA ASP A 248 -15.85 2.66 -20.64
C ASP A 248 -14.63 3.28 -19.94
N VAL A 249 -13.45 3.07 -20.52
CA VAL A 249 -12.16 3.55 -19.99
C VAL A 249 -11.69 4.85 -20.63
N THR A 250 -12.58 5.58 -21.32
CA THR A 250 -12.25 6.91 -21.84
C THR A 250 -11.95 7.88 -20.69
N PRO A 251 -10.97 8.80 -20.84
CA PRO A 251 -10.56 9.70 -19.75
C PRO A 251 -11.71 10.50 -19.12
N GLU A 252 -12.72 10.86 -19.91
CA GLU A 252 -13.91 11.60 -19.50
C GLU A 252 -14.82 10.78 -18.57
N ASN A 253 -14.85 9.46 -18.72
CA ASN A 253 -15.72 8.56 -17.97
C ASN A 253 -15.03 7.91 -16.75
N LEU A 254 -13.68 7.97 -16.66
CA LEU A 254 -12.91 7.47 -15.53
C LEU A 254 -13.25 8.17 -14.20
N THR A 255 -13.60 9.45 -14.23
CA THR A 255 -13.97 10.25 -13.04
C THR A 255 -15.32 9.88 -12.44
N HIS A 256 -16.15 9.15 -13.19
CA HIS A 256 -17.52 8.76 -12.81
C HIS A 256 -17.65 7.27 -12.46
N LEU A 257 -16.55 6.51 -12.52
CA LEU A 257 -16.57 5.09 -12.16
C LEU A 257 -16.96 4.93 -10.69
N ALA A 258 -17.81 3.94 -10.42
CA ALA A 258 -18.02 3.48 -9.05
C ALA A 258 -16.68 3.02 -8.49
N THR A 259 -16.31 3.49 -7.31
CA THR A 259 -15.04 3.15 -6.67
C THR A 259 -15.26 2.31 -5.43
N ILE A 260 -14.34 1.39 -5.16
CA ILE A 260 -14.10 0.94 -3.79
C ILE A 260 -13.20 1.93 -3.08
N GLY A 261 -13.32 2.03 -1.75
CA GLY A 261 -12.64 3.04 -0.94
C GLY A 261 -13.62 4.00 -0.24
N PRO A 262 -13.12 4.96 0.56
CA PRO A 262 -13.96 5.90 1.30
C PRO A 262 -14.80 6.80 0.38
N PRO A 263 -16.02 7.17 0.79
CA PRO A 263 -16.89 8.02 -0.02
C PRO A 263 -16.27 9.42 -0.24
N GLY A 264 -16.24 9.83 -1.50
CA GLY A 264 -15.71 11.14 -1.92
C GLY A 264 -14.19 11.18 -2.07
N ILE A 265 -13.50 10.03 -2.07
CA ILE A 265 -12.10 9.97 -2.45
C ILE A 265 -11.94 10.30 -3.93
N VAL A 266 -11.09 11.27 -4.23
CA VAL A 266 -10.77 11.63 -5.62
C VAL A 266 -9.51 10.85 -6.00
N ILE A 267 -9.68 9.85 -6.86
CA ILE A 267 -8.54 9.16 -7.47
C ILE A 267 -7.93 10.13 -8.50
N PRO A 268 -6.66 10.53 -8.35
CA PRO A 268 -6.02 11.47 -9.26
C PRO A 268 -5.64 10.77 -10.57
N TRP A 269 -6.65 10.51 -11.43
CA TRP A 269 -6.50 9.82 -12.72
C TRP A 269 -5.42 10.41 -13.62
N GLU A 270 -5.13 11.71 -13.50
CA GLU A 270 -4.08 12.39 -14.26
C GLU A 270 -2.67 11.89 -13.89
N ARG A 271 -2.44 11.49 -12.63
CA ARG A 271 -1.16 10.95 -12.13
C ARG A 271 -1.02 9.44 -12.35
N VAL A 272 -2.06 8.80 -12.89
CA VAL A 272 -2.07 7.40 -13.36
C VAL A 272 -1.41 7.29 -14.75
N THR A 273 -0.92 8.40 -15.32
CA THR A 273 -0.31 8.47 -16.65
C THR A 273 1.15 8.07 -16.70
#